data_AF-A0A7G9RJD3-F1
#
_entry.id   AF-A0A7G9RJD3-F1
#
_cell.length_a   1.000
_cell.length_b   1.000
_cell.length_c   1.000
_cell.angle_alpha   90.00
_cell.angle_beta   90.00
_cell.angle_gamma   90.00
#
_symmetry.space_group_name_H-M   'P 1'
#
loop_
_entity.id
_entity.type
_entity.pdbx_description
1 polymer ?
#
loop_
_entity_poly.entity_id
_entity_poly.type
_entity_poly.pdbx_seq_one_letter_code
_entity_poly.pdbx_strand_id
1 'polypeptide(L)'
;MSISACHLRALRPEKITHEVVLKRLAELSKERFYVNTGRTLRALRRKAQNNIMIPRRAVFEMIRKPVRRIVNATEGIDNQKTQKPNPNPFAPDEVEVFLCEMILE
;
A
#
# COMPACT_ATOMS: atom_id res chain seq x y z
N MET A 1 -29.59 -7.28 7.34
CA MET A 1 -28.38 -7.86 6.71
C MET A 1 -27.18 -7.39 7.49
N SER A 2 -26.72 -8.18 8.45
CA SER A 2 -25.68 -7.79 9.40
C SER A 2 -24.31 -8.18 8.84
N ILE A 3 -23.49 -7.19 8.48
CA ILE A 3 -22.08 -7.42 8.21
C ILE A 3 -21.45 -7.81 9.55
N SER A 4 -21.13 -9.09 9.70
CA SER A 4 -20.48 -9.65 10.88
C SER A 4 -19.11 -8.99 11.07
N ALA A 5 -19.03 -8.06 12.00
CA ALA A 5 -17.80 -7.39 12.44
C ALA A 5 -16.79 -8.35 13.13
N CYS A 6 -17.11 -9.65 13.23
CA CYS A 6 -16.34 -10.64 13.99
C CYS A 6 -15.01 -11.09 13.36
N HIS A 7 -14.64 -10.65 12.15
CA HIS A 7 -13.34 -11.04 11.55
C HIS A 7 -12.19 -10.06 11.81
N LEU A 8 -12.48 -8.85 12.29
CA LEU A 8 -11.48 -7.99 12.90
C LEU A 8 -11.41 -8.35 14.38
N ARG A 9 -10.78 -9.50 14.70
CA ARG A 9 -10.21 -9.68 16.04
C ARG A 9 -9.44 -8.40 16.32
N ALA A 10 -9.84 -7.63 17.33
CA ALA A 10 -9.14 -6.45 17.77
C ALA A 10 -7.73 -6.88 18.20
N LEU A 11 -6.82 -6.93 17.22
CA LEU A 11 -5.43 -7.23 17.44
C LEU A 11 -4.90 -6.01 18.15
N ARG A 12 -4.71 -6.15 19.46
CA ARG A 12 -4.05 -5.12 20.26
C ARG A 12 -2.71 -4.78 19.58
N PRO A 13 -2.31 -3.50 19.46
CA PRO A 13 -1.12 -3.12 18.70
C PRO A 13 0.16 -3.87 19.10
N GLU A 14 0.27 -4.28 20.36
CA GLU A 14 1.40 -5.06 20.89
C GLU A 14 1.52 -6.46 20.28
N LYS A 15 0.46 -6.99 19.67
CA LYS A 15 0.47 -8.28 18.96
C LYS A 15 0.92 -8.15 17.51
N ILE A 16 1.07 -6.94 16.99
CA ILE A 16 1.54 -6.71 15.62
C ILE A 16 3.06 -6.69 15.69
N THR A 17 3.69 -7.82 15.40
CA THR A 17 5.16 -7.93 15.37
C THR A 17 5.70 -7.66 13.97
N HIS A 18 7.02 -7.47 13.87
CA HIS A 18 7.71 -7.27 12.60
C HIS A 18 7.46 -8.42 11.61
N GLU A 19 7.48 -9.67 12.09
CA GLU A 19 7.23 -10.87 11.29
C GLU A 19 5.80 -10.90 10.75
N VAL A 20 4.82 -10.44 11.53
CA VAL A 20 3.42 -10.34 11.08
C VAL A 20 3.30 -9.32 9.94
N VAL A 21 4.02 -8.19 10.04
CA VAL A 21 4.04 -7.19 8.97
C VAL A 21 4.69 -7.75 7.71
N LEU A 22 5.86 -8.40 7.82
CA LEU A 22 6.55 -9.02 6.69
C LEU A 22 5.71 -10.11 6.02
N LYS A 23 5.11 -11.02 6.80
CA LYS A 23 4.23 -12.06 6.29
C LYS A 23 3.07 -11.45 5.51
N ARG A 24 2.46 -10.39 6.03
CA ARG A 24 1.36 -9.71 5.35
C ARG A 24 1.81 -9.05 4.05
N LEU A 25 2.98 -8.42 4.01
CA LEU A 25 3.52 -7.84 2.78
C LEU A 25 3.78 -8.92 1.72
N ALA A 26 4.37 -10.05 2.13
CA ALA A 26 4.62 -11.20 1.25
C ALA A 26 3.33 -11.85 0.72
N GLU A 27 2.24 -11.84 1.50
CA GLU A 27 0.92 -12.27 1.02
C GLU A 27 0.33 -11.29 0.02
N LEU A 28 0.50 -9.99 0.23
CA LEU A 28 0.01 -8.94 -0.65
C LEU A 28 0.78 -8.86 -1.97
N SER A 29 2.03 -9.32 -1.99
CA SER A 29 2.85 -9.39 -3.21
C SER A 29 2.53 -10.61 -4.07
N LYS A 30 1.63 -11.49 -3.65
CA LYS A 30 1.20 -12.68 -4.41
C LYS A 30 -0.18 -12.46 -4.99
N GLU A 31 -0.38 -13.02 -6.18
CA GLU A 31 -1.70 -13.14 -6.76
C GLU A 31 -2.53 -14.16 -5.97
N ARG A 32 -3.81 -13.86 -5.76
CA ARG A 32 -4.71 -14.70 -4.95
C ARG A 32 -5.96 -15.04 -5.73
N PHE A 33 -6.23 -16.33 -5.88
CA PHE A 33 -7.45 -16.83 -6.49
C PHE A 33 -8.47 -17.21 -5.41
N TYR A 34 -9.68 -16.67 -5.51
CA TYR A 34 -10.78 -16.97 -4.59
C TYR A 34 -11.72 -17.98 -5.23
N VAL A 35 -11.62 -19.25 -4.83
CA VAL A 35 -12.43 -20.36 -5.35
C VAL A 35 -13.94 -20.07 -5.25
N ASN A 36 -14.36 -19.46 -4.13
CA ASN A 36 -15.77 -19.21 -3.83
C ASN A 36 -16.40 -18.12 -4.72
N THR A 37 -15.60 -17.23 -5.32
CA THR A 37 -16.10 -16.11 -6.13
C THR A 37 -15.59 -16.13 -7.56
N GLY A 38 -14.69 -17.06 -7.90
CA GLY A 38 -13.98 -17.11 -9.18
C GLY A 38 -13.06 -15.91 -9.44
N ARG A 39 -12.87 -15.01 -8.45
CA ARG A 39 -12.12 -13.76 -8.65
C ARG A 39 -10.64 -13.95 -8.37
N THR A 40 -9.81 -13.38 -9.24
CA THR A 40 -8.38 -13.27 -9.02
C THR A 40 -8.03 -11.86 -8.57
N LEU A 41 -7.43 -11.75 -7.39
CA LEU A 41 -6.89 -10.50 -6.89
C LEU A 41 -5.42 -10.41 -7.28
N ARG A 42 -5.11 -9.45 -8.15
CA ARG A 42 -3.74 -9.19 -8.60
C ARG A 42 -2.83 -8.87 -7.41
N ALA A 43 -1.59 -9.31 -7.51
CA ALA A 43 -0.53 -8.91 -6.59
C ALA A 43 -0.42 -7.38 -6.51
N LEU A 44 -0.20 -6.85 -5.30
CA LEU A 44 0.08 -5.42 -5.14
C LEU A 44 1.43 -5.09 -5.76
N ARG A 45 1.43 -4.06 -6.61
CA ARG A 45 2.66 -3.48 -7.14
C ARG A 45 3.47 -2.80 -6.03
N ARG A 46 4.77 -2.67 -6.23
CA ARG A 46 5.72 -2.06 -5.27
C ARG A 46 5.24 -0.71 -4.71
N LYS A 47 4.80 0.19 -5.61
CA LYS A 47 4.26 1.52 -5.22
C LYS A 47 3.06 1.41 -4.28
N ALA A 48 2.14 0.48 -4.54
CA ALA A 48 0.99 0.25 -3.68
C ALA A 48 1.41 -0.31 -2.31
N GLN A 49 2.41 -1.20 -2.27
CA GLN A 49 2.97 -1.70 -1.01
C GLN A 49 3.65 -0.58 -0.19
N ASN A 50 4.46 0.26 -0.84
CA ASN A 50 5.08 1.43 -0.19
C ASN A 50 4.02 2.42 0.33
N ASN A 51 2.96 2.69 -0.45
CA ASN A 51 1.85 3.56 -0.04
C ASN A 51 1.08 3.02 1.18
N ILE A 52 1.10 1.70 1.43
CA ILE A 52 0.54 1.10 2.65
C ILE A 52 1.54 1.22 3.81
N MET A 53 2.83 1.10 3.55
CA MET A 53 3.88 1.13 4.58
C MET A 53 4.11 2.51 5.18
N ILE A 54 4.03 3.58 4.37
CA ILE A 54 4.18 4.97 4.83
C ILE A 54 3.18 5.32 5.97
N PRO A 55 1.86 5.17 5.78
CA PRO A 55 0.91 5.49 6.85
C PRO A 55 1.04 4.53 8.03
N ARG A 56 1.39 3.25 7.82
CA ARG A 56 1.62 2.31 8.93
C ARG A 56 2.76 2.74 9.85
N ARG A 57 3.88 3.22 9.28
CA ARG A 57 4.99 3.79 10.05
C ARG A 57 4.50 4.96 10.90
N ALA A 58 3.79 5.91 10.29
CA ALA A 58 3.25 7.07 10.99
C ALA A 58 2.32 6.69 12.15
N VAL A 59 1.51 5.63 11.99
CA VAL A 59 0.64 5.12 13.05
C VAL A 59 1.45 4.54 14.21
N PHE A 60 2.43 3.66 13.94
CA PHE A 60 3.29 3.10 15.00
C PHE A 60 4.07 4.19 15.75
N GLU A 61 4.56 5.18 15.03
CA GLU A 61 5.22 6.37 15.58
C GLU A 61 4.30 7.19 16.50
N MET A 62 3.01 7.25 16.19
CA MET A 62 2.03 7.99 16.97
C MET A 62 1.63 7.23 18.24
N ILE A 63 1.35 5.92 18.13
CA ILE A 63 0.85 5.12 19.26
C ILE A 63 1.95 4.69 20.25
N ARG A 64 3.22 4.63 19.81
CA ARG A 64 4.36 4.31 20.71
C ARG A 64 4.61 5.40 21.75
N LYS A 65 4.29 6.66 21.45
CA LYS A 65 4.49 7.81 22.35
C LYS A 65 3.70 7.66 23.67
N PRO A 66 2.38 7.37 23.64
CA PRO A 66 1.61 7.15 24.86
C PRO A 66 1.78 5.74 25.46
N VAL A 67 2.09 4.71 24.66
CA VAL A 67 2.15 3.31 25.13
C VAL A 67 3.54 2.72 24.89
N ARG A 68 4.43 2.85 25.88
CA ARG A 68 5.84 2.40 25.81
C ARG A 68 6.04 0.91 25.51
N ARG A 69 5.01 0.07 25.69
CA ARG A 69 5.06 -1.37 25.41
C ARG A 69 4.91 -1.71 23.92
N ILE A 70 4.50 -0.74 23.09
CA ILE A 70 4.35 -0.95 21.64
C ILE A 70 5.70 -0.76 20.97
N VAL A 71 6.20 -1.82 20.35
CA VAL A 71 7.38 -1.77 19.47
C VAL A 71 6.95 -1.34 18.07
N ASN A 72 7.79 -0.58 17.37
CA ASN A 72 7.53 -0.22 15.98
C ASN A 72 7.77 -1.43 15.08
N ALA A 73 6.70 -2.16 14.74
CA ALA A 73 6.76 -3.35 13.89
C ALA A 73 7.21 -3.08 12.44
N THR A 74 7.36 -1.81 12.05
CA THR A 74 7.79 -1.41 10.71
C THR A 74 9.24 -0.94 10.65
N GLU A 75 9.92 -0.91 11.80
CA GLU A 75 11.33 -0.59 11.92
C GLU A 75 12.19 -1.59 11.12
N GLY A 76 13.21 -1.11 10.41
CA GLY A 76 14.09 -1.93 9.57
C GLY A 76 13.49 -2.45 8.26
N ILE A 77 12.19 -2.24 8.00
CA ILE A 77 11.60 -2.60 6.70
C ILE A 77 11.90 -1.48 5.71
N ASP A 78 12.79 -1.72 4.74
CA ASP A 78 13.11 -0.72 3.72
C ASP A 78 11.96 -0.51 2.72
N ASN A 79 11.89 0.72 2.18
CA ASN A 79 11.06 0.98 1.01
C ASN A 79 11.63 0.21 -0.18
N GLN A 80 10.76 -0.41 -0.97
CA GLN A 80 11.19 -1.02 -2.22
C GLN A 80 11.70 0.09 -3.15
N LYS A 81 12.95 -0.04 -3.63
CA LYS A 81 13.68 1.00 -4.39
C LYS A 81 12.81 1.64 -5.47
N THR A 82 12.83 2.98 -5.50
CA THR A 82 12.15 3.81 -6.49
C THR A 82 12.70 3.50 -7.88
N GLN A 83 11.85 3.04 -8.80
CA GLN A 83 12.20 3.08 -10.22
C GLN A 83 12.14 4.54 -10.66
N LYS A 84 13.12 4.98 -11.48
CA LYS A 84 13.07 6.30 -12.11
C LYS A 84 11.68 6.47 -12.73
N PRO A 85 11.02 7.64 -12.57
CA PRO A 85 9.75 7.88 -13.25
C PRO A 85 9.95 7.57 -14.73
N ASN A 86 8.96 6.91 -15.34
CA ASN A 86 8.97 6.79 -16.79
C ASN A 86 9.09 8.21 -17.36
N PRO A 87 9.91 8.42 -18.40
CA PRO A 87 9.97 9.71 -19.07
C PRO A 87 8.56 10.15 -19.47
N ASN A 88 8.35 11.46 -19.55
CA ASN A 88 7.07 12.03 -19.97
C ASN A 88 6.59 11.27 -21.23
N PRO A 89 5.39 10.66 -21.21
CA PRO A 89 4.91 9.91 -22.35
C PRO A 89 4.64 10.79 -23.58
N PHE A 90 4.54 12.11 -23.39
CA PHE A 90 4.32 13.07 -24.46
C PHE A 90 5.61 13.81 -24.82
N ALA A 91 5.90 13.86 -26.12
CA ALA A 91 6.86 14.80 -26.67
C ALA A 91 6.28 16.24 -26.67
N PRO A 92 7.11 17.29 -26.61
CA PRO A 92 6.61 18.67 -26.51
C PRO A 92 5.66 19.08 -27.65
N ASP A 93 5.91 18.59 -28.86
CA ASP A 93 5.07 18.78 -30.04
C ASP A 93 3.69 18.12 -29.92
N GLU A 94 3.60 16.93 -29.30
CA GLU A 94 2.31 16.30 -29.01
C GLU A 94 1.48 17.14 -28.03
N VAL A 95 2.13 17.79 -27.07
CA VAL A 95 1.45 18.68 -26.11
C VAL A 95 0.94 19.95 -26.80
N GLU A 96 1.70 20.52 -27.74
CA GLU A 96 1.28 21.70 -28.51
C GLU A 96 0.05 21.42 -29.37
N VAL A 97 -0.04 20.25 -29.99
CA VAL A 97 -1.23 19.84 -30.76
C VAL A 97 -2.47 19.77 -29.87
N PHE A 98 -2.39 19.13 -28.70
CA PHE A 98 -3.53 19.07 -27.76
C PHE A 98 -3.97 20.45 -27.27
N LEU A 99 -3.01 21.35 -27.02
CA LEU A 99 -3.31 22.71 -26.57
C LEU A 99 -3.97 23.54 -27.68
N CYS A 100 -3.58 23.35 -28.94
CA CYS A 100 -4.22 24.01 -30.07
C CYS A 100 -5.65 23.52 -30.30
N GLU A 101 -5.92 22.22 -30.16
CA GLU A 101 -7.28 21.66 -30.32
C GLU A 101 -8.25 22.18 -29.24
N MET A 102 -7.79 22.37 -28.00
CA MET A 102 -8.64 22.87 -26.90
C MET A 102 -8.97 24.37 -26.95
N ILE A 103 -8.22 25.16 -27.73
CA ILE A 103 -8.40 26.63 -27.84
C ILE A 103 -9.29 26.99 -29.05
N LEU A 104 -9.51 26.04 -29.96
CA LEU A 104 -10.30 26.23 -31.19
C LEU A 104 -11.76 25.72 -31.08
N GLU A 105 -12.17 25.20 -29.92
CA GLU A 105 -13.57 25.00 -29.50
C GLU A 105 -14.06 26.17 -28.64
#